data_AF-H0ADA5-F1
#
_entry.id   AF-H0ADA5-F1
#
_cell.length_a   1.000
_cell.length_b   1.000
_cell.length_c   1.000
_cell.angle_alpha   90.00
_cell.angle_beta   90.00
_cell.angle_gamma   90.00
#
_symmetry.space_group_name_H-M   'P 1'
#
loop_
_entity.id
_entity.type
_entity.pdbx_description
1 polymer ?
#
loop_
_entity_poly.entity_id
_entity_poly.type
_entity_poly.pdbx_seq_one_letter_code
_entity_poly.pdbx_strand_id
1 'polypeptide(L)'
;MLQPALGSNKDAELQIKYNYSSQSTLQFEAMSQDYLSQEGLRSEPTQSETANTPVQTYVNVQSPVLFSEENGLREPDVFPVYLGFQTEQYDVGYRINIEDLEMESSSALIDVDTANERYGADYGGDCEALNYEGDGVYTVNMESSSAQNIKAQQENRWFSRGAGPSPFRCDMIIDPGESNTGPVSTITPTGETLTMRADANYSVRLSSQSENFEVLNNRCTAGNFNCPLIVTEEEAQGSTLRNTCDSDWRIDA
;
A
#
# COMPACT_ATOMS: atom_id res chain seq x y z
N MET A 1 46.82 -19.25 23.21
CA MET A 1 45.79 -18.19 23.02
C MET A 1 45.26 -18.34 21.60
N LEU A 2 44.05 -18.86 21.44
CA LEU A 2 43.29 -18.81 20.19
C LEU A 2 42.30 -17.65 20.35
N GLN A 3 42.49 -16.59 19.59
CA GLN A 3 41.47 -15.54 19.46
C GLN A 3 40.25 -16.13 18.73
N PRO A 4 39.01 -15.76 19.08
CA PRO A 4 37.85 -16.12 18.29
C PRO A 4 37.98 -15.47 16.90
N ALA A 5 37.74 -16.25 15.86
CA ALA A 5 37.60 -15.71 14.51
C ALA A 5 36.48 -14.66 14.52
N LEU A 6 36.80 -13.45 14.05
CA LEU A 6 35.83 -12.42 13.72
C LEU A 6 34.94 -12.99 12.60
N GLY A 7 33.73 -13.41 12.92
CA GLY A 7 32.70 -13.57 11.90
C GLY A 7 32.57 -12.22 11.18
N SER A 8 32.85 -12.20 9.89
CA SER A 8 32.66 -11.01 9.07
C SER A 8 31.17 -10.87 8.80
N ASN A 9 30.52 -9.89 9.43
CA ASN A 9 29.20 -9.44 8.98
C ASN A 9 29.36 -8.99 7.53
N LYS A 10 28.56 -9.58 6.61
CA LYS A 10 28.55 -9.23 5.20
C LYS A 10 27.25 -8.49 4.90
N ASP A 11 27.33 -7.16 4.92
CA ASP A 11 26.28 -6.33 4.38
C ASP A 11 26.50 -6.22 2.86
N ALA A 12 25.59 -6.77 2.06
CA ALA A 12 25.55 -6.44 0.64
C ALA A 12 24.51 -5.34 0.47
N GLU A 13 24.99 -4.11 0.26
CA GLU A 13 24.09 -3.05 -0.15
C GLU A 13 23.69 -3.30 -1.60
N LEU A 14 22.54 -3.95 -1.74
CA LEU A 14 21.94 -4.20 -3.03
C LEU A 14 21.31 -2.90 -3.55
N GLN A 15 22.15 -1.95 -3.98
CA GLN A 15 21.74 -0.81 -4.81
C GLN A 15 21.43 -1.31 -6.23
N ILE A 16 20.47 -2.22 -6.33
CA ILE A 16 19.82 -2.49 -7.59
C ILE A 16 19.06 -1.20 -7.91
N LYS A 17 19.51 -0.43 -8.90
CA LYS A 17 18.72 0.64 -9.52
C LYS A 17 17.53 0.05 -10.28
N TYR A 18 16.66 -0.64 -9.57
CA TYR A 18 15.31 -0.89 -9.99
C TYR A 18 14.45 -0.22 -8.93
N ASN A 19 13.70 0.79 -9.35
CA ASN A 19 12.58 1.28 -8.58
C ASN A 19 11.61 0.09 -8.49
N TYR A 20 11.61 -0.62 -7.36
CA TYR A 20 10.58 -1.63 -7.15
C TYR A 20 9.28 -0.86 -6.96
N SER A 21 8.30 -1.13 -7.82
CA SER A 21 6.94 -0.66 -7.59
C SER A 21 6.16 -1.76 -6.87
N SER A 22 5.48 -1.37 -5.80
CA SER A 22 4.44 -2.19 -5.19
C SER A 22 3.10 -1.56 -5.51
N GLN A 23 2.27 -2.32 -6.21
CA GLN A 23 0.88 -2.01 -6.49
C GLN A 23 0.01 -2.90 -5.60
N SER A 24 -0.94 -2.29 -4.91
CA SER A 24 -1.96 -3.01 -4.14
C SER A 24 -3.35 -2.58 -4.56
N THR A 25 -4.27 -3.54 -4.65
CA THR A 25 -5.66 -3.30 -5.05
C THR A 25 -6.58 -3.85 -3.96
N LEU A 26 -7.50 -3.02 -3.48
CA LEU A 26 -8.53 -3.40 -2.52
C LEU A 26 -9.90 -3.34 -3.21
N GLN A 27 -10.63 -4.45 -3.15
CA GLN A 27 -12.06 -4.48 -3.45
C GLN A 27 -12.83 -4.59 -2.14
N PHE A 28 -13.81 -3.72 -1.95
CA PHE A 28 -14.62 -3.68 -0.74
C PHE A 28 -16.05 -3.29 -1.06
N GLU A 29 -16.96 -3.57 -0.15
CA GLU A 29 -18.40 -3.34 -0.35
C GLU A 29 -18.82 -1.99 0.22
N ALA A 30 -19.84 -1.40 -0.40
CA ALA A 30 -20.54 -0.23 0.11
C ALA A 30 -22.04 -0.49 0.06
N MET A 31 -22.80 -0.24 1.13
CA MET A 31 -24.24 -0.54 1.19
C MET A 31 -24.97 0.32 2.22
N SER A 32 -26.31 0.22 2.29
CA SER A 32 -27.07 0.93 3.33
C SER A 32 -26.96 0.24 4.70
N GLN A 33 -26.98 1.03 5.77
CA GLN A 33 -26.97 0.53 7.14
C GLN A 33 -28.19 -0.38 7.44
N ASP A 34 -29.35 -0.04 6.89
CA ASP A 34 -30.57 -0.83 7.02
C ASP A 34 -30.41 -2.22 6.41
N TYR A 35 -29.81 -2.31 5.22
CA TYR A 35 -29.57 -3.59 4.55
C TYR A 35 -28.58 -4.45 5.32
N LEU A 36 -27.47 -3.87 5.80
CA LEU A 36 -26.50 -4.56 6.66
C LEU A 36 -27.20 -5.17 7.89
N SER A 37 -28.09 -4.41 8.54
CA SER A 37 -28.83 -4.90 9.71
C SER A 37 -29.86 -5.99 9.36
N GLN A 38 -30.53 -5.89 8.22
CA GLN A 38 -31.55 -6.85 7.78
C GLN A 38 -30.95 -8.22 7.45
N GLU A 39 -29.81 -8.22 6.77
CA GLU A 39 -29.09 -9.44 6.38
C GLU A 39 -28.19 -10.00 7.51
N GLY A 40 -28.08 -9.28 8.63
CA GLY A 40 -27.25 -9.69 9.76
C GLY A 40 -25.74 -9.69 9.45
N LEU A 41 -25.33 -8.83 8.52
CA LEU A 41 -23.94 -8.66 8.12
C LEU A 41 -23.17 -7.86 9.18
N ARG A 42 -21.83 -7.91 9.11
CA ARG A 42 -20.94 -7.17 10.02
C ARG A 42 -19.80 -6.56 9.24
N SER A 43 -19.40 -5.35 9.62
CA SER A 43 -18.21 -4.75 9.08
C SER A 43 -16.96 -5.40 9.67
N GLU A 44 -16.05 -5.80 8.80
CA GLU A 44 -14.76 -6.38 9.16
C GLU A 44 -13.63 -5.57 8.49
N PRO A 45 -12.44 -5.47 9.12
CA PRO A 45 -11.29 -4.87 8.47
C PRO A 45 -10.90 -5.69 7.23
N THR A 46 -10.81 -5.03 6.08
CA THR A 46 -10.34 -5.63 4.83
C THR A 46 -9.07 -4.91 4.38
N GLN A 47 -8.11 -5.68 3.88
CA GLN A 47 -6.81 -5.21 3.41
C GLN A 47 -6.64 -5.55 1.93
N SER A 48 -5.94 -4.68 1.18
CA SER A 48 -5.64 -4.89 -0.23
C SER A 48 -4.82 -6.16 -0.47
N GLU A 49 -4.99 -6.73 -1.66
CA GLU A 49 -4.07 -7.71 -2.20
C GLU A 49 -2.91 -6.98 -2.90
N THR A 50 -1.68 -7.36 -2.60
CA THR A 50 -0.47 -6.72 -3.12
C THR A 50 0.33 -7.69 -3.96
N ALA A 51 1.00 -7.17 -5.00
CA ALA A 51 1.95 -7.95 -5.76
C ALA A 51 3.00 -8.63 -4.85
N ASN A 52 3.46 -9.82 -5.24
CA ASN A 52 4.42 -10.59 -4.44
C ASN A 52 5.82 -9.95 -4.51
N THR A 53 6.04 -8.97 -3.66
CA THR A 53 7.29 -8.21 -3.55
C THR A 53 7.79 -8.21 -2.09
N PRO A 54 9.11 -7.99 -1.84
CA PRO A 54 9.67 -8.01 -0.47
C PRO A 54 9.09 -6.94 0.48
N VAL A 55 8.60 -5.84 -0.09
CA VAL A 55 7.89 -4.77 0.62
C VAL A 55 6.57 -4.57 -0.11
N GLN A 56 5.48 -4.73 0.62
CA GLN A 56 4.13 -4.63 0.11
C GLN A 56 3.51 -3.33 0.60
N THR A 57 3.04 -2.50 -0.32
CA THR A 57 2.10 -1.41 -0.03
C THR A 57 0.76 -2.04 0.34
N TYR A 58 -0.02 -1.41 1.22
CA TYR A 58 -1.38 -1.83 1.51
C TYR A 58 -2.35 -0.65 1.61
N VAL A 59 -3.62 -0.92 1.33
CA VAL A 59 -4.77 -0.06 1.62
C VAL A 59 -5.72 -0.85 2.50
N ASN A 60 -6.14 -0.28 3.62
CA ASN A 60 -7.06 -0.90 4.57
C ASN A 60 -8.30 -0.04 4.79
N VAL A 61 -9.47 -0.68 4.80
CA VAL A 61 -10.76 -0.06 5.11
C VAL A 61 -11.59 -0.98 5.99
N GLN A 62 -12.63 -0.45 6.64
CA GLN A 62 -13.70 -1.28 7.19
C GLN A 62 -14.76 -1.53 6.12
N SER A 63 -14.99 -2.80 5.78
CA SER A 63 -15.95 -3.20 4.76
C SER A 63 -17.12 -3.96 5.39
N PRO A 64 -18.38 -3.69 5.02
CA PRO A 64 -18.77 -2.66 4.06
C PRO A 64 -18.69 -1.24 4.65
N VAL A 65 -18.47 -0.26 3.78
CA VAL A 65 -18.68 1.16 4.08
C VAL A 65 -20.18 1.50 3.95
N LEU A 66 -20.66 2.46 4.74
CA LEU A 66 -22.09 2.62 4.97
C LEU A 66 -22.62 4.01 4.60
N PHE A 67 -23.90 4.05 4.29
CA PHE A 67 -24.71 5.25 4.31
C PHE A 67 -26.06 4.95 4.99
N SER A 68 -26.64 5.96 5.63
CA SER A 68 -27.95 5.88 6.25
C SER A 68 -29.04 6.33 5.27
N GLU A 69 -30.28 5.83 5.47
CA GLU A 69 -31.46 6.24 4.70
C GLU A 69 -32.56 6.71 5.67
N GLU A 70 -32.59 8.01 5.99
CA GLU A 70 -33.62 8.57 6.87
C GLU A 70 -34.59 9.48 6.10
N ASN A 71 -35.89 9.20 6.19
CA ASN A 71 -36.95 10.02 5.58
C ASN A 71 -36.79 10.25 4.05
N GLY A 72 -36.14 9.31 3.34
CA GLY A 72 -35.83 9.43 1.92
C GLY A 72 -34.59 10.28 1.61
N LEU A 73 -33.91 10.80 2.62
CA LEU A 73 -32.57 11.38 2.52
C LEU A 73 -31.55 10.27 2.74
N ARG A 74 -30.41 10.37 2.04
CA ARG A 74 -29.27 9.48 2.20
C ARG A 74 -28.11 10.27 2.75
N GLU A 75 -27.53 9.83 3.87
CA GLU A 75 -26.38 10.49 4.49
C GLU A 75 -25.21 9.49 4.57
N PRO A 76 -24.06 9.77 3.91
CA PRO A 76 -22.91 8.87 3.95
C PRO A 76 -22.21 8.94 5.31
N ASP A 77 -21.71 7.79 5.78
CA ASP A 77 -20.84 7.76 6.97
C ASP A 77 -19.39 8.02 6.58
N VAL A 78 -18.66 8.75 7.43
CA VAL A 78 -17.21 8.92 7.33
C VAL A 78 -16.51 7.65 7.75
N PHE A 79 -15.57 7.17 6.92
CA PHE A 79 -14.76 6.00 7.22
C PHE A 79 -13.26 6.25 6.97
N PRO A 80 -12.38 5.76 7.85
CA PRO A 80 -10.94 5.94 7.68
C PRO A 80 -10.37 4.97 6.65
N VAL A 81 -9.51 5.47 5.77
CA VAL A 81 -8.67 4.70 4.86
C VAL A 81 -7.23 4.81 5.31
N TYR A 82 -6.53 3.67 5.40
CA TYR A 82 -5.13 3.63 5.77
C TYR A 82 -4.28 3.11 4.62
N LEU A 83 -3.27 3.89 4.24
CA LEU A 83 -2.27 3.56 3.23
C LEU A 83 -0.92 3.38 3.90
N GLY A 84 -0.25 2.24 3.69
CA GLY A 84 1.04 2.00 4.33
C GLY A 84 1.89 0.95 3.65
N PHE A 85 2.95 0.56 4.35
CA PHE A 85 3.94 -0.42 3.87
C PHE A 85 4.14 -1.51 4.91
N GLN A 86 4.29 -2.75 4.44
CA GLN A 86 4.60 -3.91 5.26
C GLN A 86 5.70 -4.75 4.62
N THR A 87 6.45 -5.49 5.44
CA THR A 87 7.45 -6.46 4.97
C THR A 87 7.35 -7.74 5.79
N GLU A 88 7.44 -8.88 5.12
CA GLU A 88 7.30 -10.20 5.74
C GLU A 88 8.62 -10.71 6.36
N GLN A 89 9.77 -10.16 5.95
CA GLN A 89 11.10 -10.69 6.25
C GLN A 89 11.91 -9.76 7.16
N TYR A 90 12.62 -10.32 8.15
CA TYR A 90 13.34 -9.55 9.17
C TYR A 90 14.67 -8.96 8.70
N ASP A 91 15.23 -9.49 7.61
CA ASP A 91 16.52 -9.14 7.01
C ASP A 91 16.40 -8.15 5.83
N VAL A 92 15.16 -7.74 5.52
CA VAL A 92 14.87 -6.72 4.50
C VAL A 92 14.81 -5.35 5.16
N GLY A 93 15.85 -4.55 4.91
CA GLY A 93 15.81 -3.10 5.07
C GLY A 93 15.14 -2.46 3.87
N TYR A 94 14.33 -1.41 4.04
CA TYR A 94 13.76 -0.68 2.90
C TYR A 94 13.70 0.83 3.10
N ARG A 95 13.66 1.54 1.96
CA ARG A 95 13.44 2.99 1.85
C ARG A 95 12.34 3.24 0.82
N ILE A 96 11.40 4.11 1.15
CA ILE A 96 10.26 4.48 0.31
C ILE A 96 10.60 5.77 -0.41
N ASN A 97 10.33 5.80 -1.72
CA ASN A 97 10.23 7.06 -2.45
C ASN A 97 8.82 7.62 -2.24
N ILE A 98 8.67 8.44 -1.20
CA ILE A 98 7.37 8.99 -0.75
C ILE A 98 6.73 9.85 -1.85
N GLU A 99 7.55 10.48 -2.69
CA GLU A 99 7.09 11.35 -3.78
C GLU A 99 6.40 10.55 -4.91
N ASP A 100 6.63 9.24 -4.97
CA ASP A 100 5.99 8.33 -5.92
C ASP A 100 4.81 7.56 -5.29
N LEU A 101 4.39 7.90 -4.06
CA LEU A 101 3.23 7.27 -3.42
C LEU A 101 1.94 7.91 -3.93
N GLU A 102 1.12 7.10 -4.56
CA GLU A 102 -0.17 7.49 -5.15
C GLU A 102 -1.27 6.52 -4.69
N MET A 103 -2.46 7.06 -4.46
CA MET A 103 -3.68 6.30 -4.24
C MET A 103 -4.73 6.71 -5.27
N GLU A 104 -5.37 5.73 -5.89
CA GLU A 104 -6.51 5.92 -6.78
C GLU A 104 -7.77 5.35 -6.10
N SER A 105 -8.83 6.15 -5.98
CA SER A 105 -10.13 5.70 -5.47
C SER A 105 -11.18 5.57 -6.57
N SER A 106 -12.19 4.74 -6.32
CA SER A 106 -13.40 4.72 -7.16
C SER A 106 -14.06 6.10 -7.24
N SER A 107 -14.69 6.41 -8.37
CA SER A 107 -15.43 7.67 -8.61
C SER A 107 -16.65 7.86 -7.69
N ALA A 108 -17.09 6.81 -7.00
CA ALA A 108 -18.16 6.88 -6.02
C ALA A 108 -17.66 7.33 -4.63
N LEU A 109 -16.37 7.63 -4.49
CA LEU A 109 -15.75 8.09 -3.26
C LEU A 109 -15.11 9.45 -3.43
N ILE A 110 -15.06 10.18 -2.33
CA ILE A 110 -14.39 11.46 -2.22
C ILE A 110 -13.82 11.59 -0.80
N ASP A 111 -12.67 12.24 -0.65
CA ASP A 111 -12.17 12.57 0.68
C ASP A 111 -13.02 13.67 1.33
N VAL A 112 -13.00 13.69 2.66
CA VAL A 112 -13.80 14.63 3.46
C VAL A 112 -13.43 16.10 3.23
N ASP A 113 -12.17 16.42 2.96
CA ASP A 113 -11.73 17.81 2.77
C ASP A 113 -12.25 18.35 1.43
N THR A 114 -12.07 17.60 0.35
CA THR A 114 -12.65 17.92 -0.95
C THR A 114 -14.18 17.94 -0.89
N ALA A 115 -14.82 17.03 -0.14
CA ALA A 115 -16.27 17.06 0.04
C ALA A 115 -16.74 18.33 0.76
N ASN A 116 -16.04 18.74 1.83
CA ASN A 116 -16.34 19.95 2.56
C ASN A 116 -16.24 21.19 1.66
N GLU A 117 -15.16 21.28 0.87
CA GLU A 117 -14.94 22.38 -0.08
C GLU A 117 -15.98 22.41 -1.20
N ARG A 118 -16.27 21.24 -1.80
CA ARG A 118 -17.17 21.12 -2.96
C ARG A 118 -18.63 21.33 -2.58
N TYR A 119 -19.05 20.90 -1.38
CA TYR A 119 -20.45 20.89 -0.98
C TYR A 119 -20.80 21.90 0.11
N GLY A 120 -19.82 22.61 0.68
CA GLY A 120 -20.04 23.64 1.69
C GLY A 120 -20.66 23.12 3.00
N ALA A 121 -20.43 21.84 3.30
CA ALA A 121 -20.85 21.17 4.52
C ALA A 121 -19.59 20.77 5.32
N ASP A 122 -19.77 20.46 6.61
CA ASP A 122 -18.72 19.86 7.44
C ASP A 122 -19.12 18.41 7.73
N TYR A 123 -18.45 17.47 7.09
CA TYR A 123 -18.70 16.03 7.25
C TYR A 123 -17.98 15.43 8.47
N GLY A 124 -17.06 16.15 9.11
CA GLY A 124 -16.33 15.67 10.29
C GLY A 124 -15.33 14.55 9.99
N GLY A 125 -14.15 14.92 9.49
CA GLY A 125 -13.01 14.04 9.21
C GLY A 125 -11.80 14.85 8.76
N ASP A 126 -10.71 14.17 8.37
CA ASP A 126 -9.51 14.83 7.84
C ASP A 126 -8.73 13.95 6.84
N CYS A 127 -8.16 14.55 5.80
CA CYS A 127 -7.25 13.94 4.82
C CYS A 127 -5.94 14.72 4.63
N GLU A 128 -5.47 15.50 5.63
CA GLU A 128 -4.25 16.34 5.62
C GLU A 128 -2.97 15.68 5.06
N ALA A 129 -2.86 14.36 5.18
CA ALA A 129 -1.67 13.61 4.78
C ALA A 129 -1.57 13.38 3.26
N LEU A 130 -2.67 13.54 2.52
CA LEU A 130 -2.76 13.37 1.09
C LEU A 130 -3.28 14.65 0.43
N ASN A 131 -2.90 14.90 -0.82
CA ASN A 131 -3.43 15.96 -1.66
C ASN A 131 -4.31 15.34 -2.74
N TYR A 132 -5.49 15.89 -2.94
CA TYR A 132 -6.35 15.50 -4.06
C TYR A 132 -5.89 16.17 -5.36
N GLU A 133 -5.53 15.37 -6.36
CA GLU A 133 -5.05 15.85 -7.67
C GLU A 133 -6.15 15.86 -8.75
N GLY A 134 -7.35 15.38 -8.43
CA GLY A 134 -8.45 15.22 -9.37
C GLY A 134 -8.66 13.77 -9.81
N ASP A 135 -9.83 13.49 -10.39
CA ASP A 135 -10.20 12.17 -10.96
C ASP A 135 -10.00 10.98 -10.01
N GLY A 136 -10.16 11.18 -8.70
CA GLY A 136 -9.97 10.14 -7.68
C GLY A 136 -8.50 9.82 -7.35
N VAL A 137 -7.56 10.64 -7.81
CA VAL A 137 -6.12 10.48 -7.57
C VAL A 137 -5.67 11.32 -6.37
N TYR A 138 -4.90 10.69 -5.49
CA TYR A 138 -4.33 11.30 -4.29
C TYR A 138 -2.84 11.06 -4.22
N THR A 139 -2.07 12.14 -4.00
CA THR A 139 -0.62 12.07 -3.78
C THR A 139 -0.27 12.43 -2.34
N VAL A 140 0.94 12.13 -1.89
CA VAL A 140 1.34 12.50 -0.53
C VAL A 140 1.51 14.01 -0.39
N ASN A 141 0.87 14.59 0.63
CA ASN A 141 1.19 15.94 1.06
C ASN A 141 2.59 15.95 1.70
N MET A 142 3.58 16.46 0.95
CA MET A 142 4.96 16.49 1.41
C MET A 142 5.19 17.44 2.59
N GLU A 143 4.27 18.35 2.88
CA GLU A 143 4.32 19.22 4.07
C GLU A 143 3.71 18.55 5.31
N SER A 144 3.00 17.42 5.13
CA SER A 144 2.40 16.68 6.24
C SER A 144 3.45 16.16 7.22
N SER A 145 3.05 16.09 8.50
CA SER A 145 3.91 15.56 9.56
C SER A 145 4.36 14.12 9.28
N SER A 146 3.49 13.30 8.68
CA SER A 146 3.78 11.93 8.25
C SER A 146 4.91 11.91 7.23
N ALA A 147 4.82 12.68 6.13
CA ALA A 147 5.84 12.72 5.10
C ALA A 147 7.19 13.22 5.64
N GLN A 148 7.18 14.28 6.45
CA GLN A 148 8.38 14.85 7.07
C GLN A 148 9.05 13.87 8.03
N ASN A 149 8.27 13.16 8.85
CA ASN A 149 8.79 12.14 9.76
C ASN A 149 9.45 10.99 9.02
N ILE A 150 8.84 10.52 7.93
CA ILE A 150 9.42 9.44 7.11
C ILE A 150 10.71 9.93 6.44
N LYS A 151 10.72 11.13 5.83
CA LYS A 151 11.94 11.73 5.25
C LYS A 151 13.08 11.81 6.27
N ALA A 152 12.82 12.36 7.45
CA ALA A 152 13.81 12.50 8.51
C ALA A 152 14.35 11.16 9.02
N GLN A 153 13.52 10.11 9.07
CA GLN A 153 13.97 8.79 9.48
C GLN A 153 14.84 8.10 8.42
N GLN A 154 14.62 8.36 7.14
CA GLN A 154 15.32 7.69 6.05
C GLN A 154 16.71 8.27 5.70
N GLU A 155 17.04 9.49 6.14
CA GLU A 155 18.32 10.16 5.79
C GLU A 155 19.55 9.26 5.99
N ASN A 156 19.58 8.47 7.08
CA ASN A 156 20.66 7.54 7.38
C ASN A 156 20.19 6.16 7.88
N ARG A 157 18.88 5.87 7.79
CA ARG A 157 18.31 4.59 8.27
C ARG A 157 17.49 3.91 7.18
N TRP A 158 17.24 2.64 7.41
CA TRP A 158 16.37 1.78 6.60
C TRP A 158 15.28 1.25 7.54
N PHE A 159 14.03 1.21 7.06
CA PHE A 159 12.93 0.56 7.77
C PHE A 159 13.11 -0.96 7.77
N SER A 160 12.57 -1.67 8.76
CA SER A 160 12.61 -3.14 8.84
C SER A 160 11.32 -3.72 9.44
N ARG A 161 11.18 -5.06 9.48
CA ARG A 161 9.96 -5.72 9.97
C ARG A 161 9.57 -5.27 11.39
N GLY A 162 8.35 -4.74 11.52
CA GLY A 162 7.79 -4.22 12.78
C GLY A 162 8.22 -2.79 13.15
N ALA A 163 9.10 -2.18 12.35
CA ALA A 163 9.56 -0.81 12.46
C ALA A 163 9.50 -0.12 11.08
N GLY A 164 8.32 -0.14 10.47
CA GLY A 164 7.99 0.62 9.27
C GLY A 164 7.49 2.03 9.62
N PRO A 165 7.32 2.91 8.62
CA PRO A 165 6.70 4.19 8.85
C PRO A 165 5.26 4.01 9.34
N SER A 166 4.73 5.03 10.02
CA SER A 166 3.29 5.07 10.29
C SER A 166 2.52 5.17 8.97
N PRO A 167 1.34 4.52 8.85
CA PRO A 167 0.51 4.65 7.66
C PRO A 167 0.00 6.08 7.51
N PHE A 168 -0.25 6.46 6.27
CA PHE A 168 -1.03 7.65 5.92
C PHE A 168 -2.50 7.33 6.16
N ARG A 169 -3.21 8.26 6.81
CA ARG A 169 -4.66 8.16 7.02
C ARG A 169 -5.33 9.25 6.18
N CYS A 170 -6.43 8.88 5.55
CA CYS A 170 -7.35 9.80 4.90
C CYS A 170 -8.77 9.36 5.24
N ASP A 171 -9.57 10.23 5.83
CA ASP A 171 -10.98 9.96 6.04
C ASP A 171 -11.75 10.22 4.74
N MET A 172 -12.53 9.24 4.29
CA MET A 172 -13.28 9.29 3.04
C MET A 172 -14.78 9.09 3.30
N ILE A 173 -15.58 9.50 2.33
CA ILE A 173 -17.03 9.28 2.29
C ILE A 173 -17.45 8.78 0.90
N ILE A 174 -18.64 8.20 0.82
CA ILE A 174 -19.32 8.00 -0.46
C ILE A 174 -19.68 9.39 -1.01
N ASP A 175 -19.29 9.68 -2.25
CA ASP A 175 -19.54 10.98 -2.89
C ASP A 175 -21.06 11.25 -2.91
N PRO A 176 -21.55 12.26 -2.16
CA PRO A 176 -22.97 12.56 -2.10
C PRO A 176 -23.51 13.15 -3.41
N GLY A 177 -22.64 13.59 -4.33
CA GLY A 177 -23.03 14.27 -5.57
C GLY A 177 -23.48 15.73 -5.36
N GLU A 178 -23.86 16.44 -6.43
CA GLU A 178 -24.16 17.89 -6.40
C GLU A 178 -25.30 18.30 -5.44
N SER A 179 -24.89 18.61 -4.19
CA SER A 179 -25.41 19.50 -3.14
C SER A 179 -26.93 19.63 -2.88
N ASN A 180 -27.27 19.43 -1.61
CA ASN A 180 -28.43 19.88 -0.81
C ASN A 180 -29.81 19.22 -0.98
N THR A 181 -30.11 18.43 -2.03
CA THR A 181 -31.40 17.71 -2.14
C THR A 181 -31.35 16.52 -3.13
N GLY A 182 -30.55 15.48 -2.89
CA GLY A 182 -30.53 14.33 -3.81
C GLY A 182 -30.00 13.04 -3.20
N PRO A 183 -30.47 11.86 -3.65
CA PRO A 183 -29.99 10.57 -3.15
C PRO A 183 -28.53 10.36 -3.54
N VAL A 184 -27.75 9.70 -2.67
CA VAL A 184 -26.54 8.95 -3.05
C VAL A 184 -26.94 8.02 -4.20
N SER A 185 -26.77 8.49 -5.44
CA SER A 185 -27.28 7.81 -6.63
C SER A 185 -26.25 6.87 -7.24
N THR A 186 -25.03 6.91 -6.70
CA THR A 186 -23.89 6.10 -7.13
C THR A 186 -23.91 4.70 -6.56
N ILE A 187 -24.63 4.43 -5.46
CA ILE A 187 -24.62 3.13 -4.78
C ILE A 187 -26.04 2.67 -4.44
N THR A 188 -26.37 1.43 -4.81
CA THR A 188 -27.67 0.81 -4.45
C THR A 188 -27.73 0.45 -2.96
N PRO A 189 -28.91 0.43 -2.30
CA PRO A 189 -29.05 0.01 -0.90
C PRO A 189 -28.50 -1.39 -0.61
N THR A 190 -28.67 -2.32 -1.56
CA THR A 190 -28.17 -3.70 -1.48
C THR A 190 -26.66 -3.79 -1.64
N GLY A 191 -26.05 -2.73 -2.15
CA GLY A 191 -24.63 -2.50 -2.19
C GLY A 191 -23.97 -2.65 -3.55
N GLU A 192 -22.75 -2.10 -3.64
CA GLU A 192 -21.86 -2.17 -4.79
C GLU A 192 -20.42 -2.46 -4.35
N THR A 193 -19.63 -3.05 -5.24
CA THR A 193 -18.20 -3.26 -5.02
C THR A 193 -17.41 -2.05 -5.49
N LEU A 194 -16.71 -1.41 -4.56
CA LEU A 194 -15.79 -0.32 -4.82
C LEU A 194 -14.36 -0.85 -4.91
N THR A 195 -13.50 -0.09 -5.59
CA THR A 195 -12.08 -0.42 -5.74
C THR A 195 -11.24 0.76 -5.28
N MET A 196 -10.18 0.46 -4.55
CA MET A 196 -9.07 1.37 -4.28
C MET A 196 -7.78 0.72 -4.74
N ARG A 197 -6.83 1.55 -5.15
CA ARG A 197 -5.51 1.13 -5.56
C ARG A 197 -4.48 2.04 -4.91
N ALA A 198 -3.33 1.47 -4.57
CA ALA A 198 -2.18 2.25 -4.19
C ALA A 198 -0.92 1.75 -4.87
N ASP A 199 -0.11 2.69 -5.35
CA ASP A 199 1.16 2.46 -6.02
C ASP A 199 2.26 3.19 -5.27
N ALA A 200 3.40 2.52 -5.10
CA ALA A 200 4.53 3.11 -4.43
C ALA A 200 5.85 2.55 -4.92
N ASN A 201 6.85 3.40 -5.05
CA ASN A 201 8.22 2.99 -5.34
C ASN A 201 9.07 2.90 -4.07
N TYR A 202 9.94 1.91 -4.01
CA TYR A 202 10.85 1.71 -2.89
C TYR A 202 12.18 1.07 -3.31
N SER A 203 13.19 1.21 -2.45
CA SER A 203 14.49 0.56 -2.52
C SER A 203 14.66 -0.41 -1.35
N VAL A 204 15.40 -1.50 -1.57
CA VAL A 204 15.65 -2.53 -0.54
C VAL A 204 17.13 -2.72 -0.26
N ARG A 205 17.45 -3.15 0.95
CA ARG A 205 18.78 -3.55 1.40
C ARG A 205 18.67 -4.87 2.15
N LEU A 206 19.38 -5.88 1.69
CA LEU A 206 19.47 -7.18 2.34
C LEU A 206 20.77 -7.26 3.14
N SER A 207 20.72 -7.66 4.41
CA SER A 207 21.92 -7.85 5.24
C SER A 207 21.97 -9.27 5.78
N SER A 208 23.11 -9.96 5.65
CA SER A 208 23.31 -11.30 6.22
C SER A 208 24.50 -11.34 7.18
N GLN A 209 24.33 -12.05 8.29
CA GLN A 209 25.37 -12.27 9.30
C GLN A 209 26.14 -13.58 9.09
N SER A 210 25.87 -14.34 8.01
CA SER A 210 26.55 -15.61 7.69
C SER A 210 27.70 -15.46 6.68
N GLU A 211 28.64 -16.41 6.70
CA GLU A 211 29.77 -16.47 5.74
C GLU A 211 29.30 -16.53 4.26
N ASN A 212 28.09 -17.05 4.04
CA ASN A 212 27.43 -17.10 2.73
C ASN A 212 26.28 -16.09 2.68
N PHE A 213 26.32 -15.21 1.68
CA PHE A 213 25.24 -14.29 1.35
C PHE A 213 24.41 -14.94 0.24
N GLU A 214 23.24 -15.47 0.59
CA GLU A 214 22.35 -16.14 -0.36
C GLU A 214 21.19 -15.22 -0.70
N VAL A 215 21.21 -14.67 -1.91
CA VAL A 215 20.05 -13.96 -2.47
C VAL A 215 19.17 -15.02 -3.11
N LEU A 216 18.10 -15.41 -2.42
CA LEU A 216 17.08 -16.26 -3.01
C LEU A 216 16.28 -15.41 -4.00
N ASN A 217 16.52 -15.61 -5.29
CA ASN A 217 15.61 -15.15 -6.33
C ASN A 217 14.28 -15.89 -6.11
N ASN A 218 13.30 -15.21 -5.53
CA ASN A 218 11.96 -15.75 -5.33
C ASN A 218 11.25 -15.86 -6.69
N ARG A 219 11.60 -16.93 -7.41
CA ARG A 219 10.91 -17.62 -8.51
C ARG A 219 10.06 -16.74 -9.43
N CYS A 220 10.73 -16.27 -10.48
CA CYS A 220 10.10 -15.99 -11.76
C CYS A 220 9.88 -17.29 -12.52
N THR A 221 8.66 -17.84 -12.46
CA THR A 221 8.24 -18.90 -13.40
C THR A 221 7.86 -18.29 -14.74
N ALA A 222 8.15 -18.99 -15.84
CA ALA A 222 7.71 -18.61 -17.17
C ALA A 222 6.16 -18.44 -17.17
N GLY A 223 5.68 -17.22 -17.42
CA GLY A 223 4.27 -16.84 -17.32
C GLY A 223 4.00 -15.65 -16.37
N ASN A 224 4.93 -15.31 -15.47
CA ASN A 224 4.83 -14.10 -14.65
C ASN A 224 5.44 -12.89 -15.37
N PHE A 225 4.60 -11.93 -15.76
CA PHE A 225 5.02 -10.69 -16.45
C PHE A 225 5.60 -9.61 -15.49
N ASN A 226 5.42 -9.76 -14.18
CA ASN A 226 5.90 -8.81 -13.17
C ASN A 226 6.97 -9.45 -12.30
N CYS A 227 8.18 -9.57 -12.84
CA CYS A 227 9.27 -10.21 -12.14
C CYS A 227 10.49 -9.28 -12.02
N PRO A 228 10.85 -8.84 -10.81
CA PRO A 228 11.99 -7.96 -10.63
C PRO A 228 13.31 -8.73 -10.83
N LEU A 229 14.03 -8.38 -11.88
CA LEU A 229 15.35 -8.91 -12.19
C LEU A 229 16.40 -8.26 -11.28
N ILE A 230 17.13 -9.10 -10.54
CA ILE A 230 18.31 -8.68 -9.77
C ILE A 230 19.50 -8.64 -10.73
N VAL A 231 19.97 -7.44 -11.07
CA VAL A 231 21.21 -7.23 -11.83
C VAL A 231 22.18 -6.44 -10.95
N THR A 232 23.35 -7.02 -10.68
CA THR A 232 24.40 -6.36 -9.90
C THR A 232 25.26 -5.46 -10.80
N GLU A 233 25.43 -4.18 -10.45
CA GLU A 233 26.28 -3.22 -11.20
C GLU A 233 27.79 -3.54 -11.06
N GLU A 234 28.23 -4.11 -9.92
CA GLU A 234 29.63 -4.49 -9.70
C GLU A 234 29.74 -5.85 -8.99
N GLU A 235 30.45 -6.80 -9.61
CA GLU A 235 30.85 -8.04 -8.95
C GLU A 235 31.81 -7.69 -7.79
N ALA A 236 31.32 -7.76 -6.55
CA ALA A 236 32.20 -7.79 -5.39
C ALA A 236 33.12 -9.02 -5.53
N GLN A 237 34.43 -8.81 -5.72
CA GLN A 237 35.40 -9.89 -5.82
C GLN A 237 35.31 -10.79 -4.58
N GLY A 238 34.69 -11.97 -4.76
CA GLY A 238 34.51 -12.98 -3.71
C GLY A 238 33.06 -13.36 -3.38
N SER A 239 32.04 -12.71 -3.97
CA SER A 239 30.64 -13.16 -3.82
C SER A 239 30.27 -14.17 -4.90
N THR A 240 29.84 -15.38 -4.52
CA THR A 240 29.25 -16.34 -5.45
C THR A 240 27.75 -16.06 -5.55
N LEU A 241 27.35 -15.18 -6.48
CA LEU A 241 25.93 -15.03 -6.82
C LEU A 241 25.50 -16.25 -7.64
N ARG A 242 24.80 -17.19 -7.01
CA ARG A 242 24.20 -18.31 -7.72
C ARG A 242 22.80 -17.91 -8.18
N ASN A 243 22.66 -17.63 -9.47
CA ASN A 243 21.37 -17.59 -10.11
C ASN A 243 20.91 -19.04 -10.35
N THR A 244 20.11 -19.60 -9.44
CA THR A 244 19.45 -20.89 -9.67
C THR A 244 18.18 -20.69 -10.47
N CYS A 245 18.33 -20.27 -11.74
CA CYS A 245 17.34 -20.61 -12.75
C CYS A 245 17.55 -22.10 -13.04
N ASP A 246 16.76 -22.95 -12.38
CA ASP A 246 16.80 -24.39 -12.63
C ASP A 246 16.31 -24.64 -14.07
N SER A 247 17.25 -24.80 -15.00
CA SER A 247 17.00 -24.94 -16.43
C SER A 247 16.63 -26.37 -16.85
N ASP A 248 16.39 -27.28 -15.91
CA ASP A 248 16.18 -28.70 -16.19
C ASP A 248 14.70 -29.13 -16.13
N TRP A 249 13.81 -28.35 -16.74
CA TRP A 249 12.47 -28.84 -17.07
C TRP A 249 12.25 -28.89 -18.58
N ARG A 250 12.02 -30.10 -19.09
CA ARG A 250 11.59 -30.37 -20.46
C ARG A 250 10.06 -30.48 -20.48
N ILE A 251 9.43 -29.76 -21.40
CA ILE A 251 8.06 -30.06 -21.83
C ILE A 251 8.17 -31.25 -22.79
N ASP A 252 7.79 -32.44 -22.32
CA ASP A 252 7.26 -33.43 -23.25
C ASP A 252 5.82 -33.01 -23.57
N ALA A 253 5.52 -32.96 -24.87
CA ALA A 253 4.29 -32.43 -25.48
C ALA A 253 3.02 -33.21 -25.10
#